data_AF-A0A7L2RUT7-F1
#
_entry.id   AF-A0A7L2RUT7-F1
#
_cell.length_a   1.000
_cell.length_b   1.000
_cell.length_c   1.000
_cell.angle_alpha   90.00
_cell.angle_beta   90.00
_cell.angle_gamma   90.00
#
_symmetry.space_group_name_H-M   'P 1'
#
loop_
_entity.id
_entity.type
_entity.pdbx_description
1 polymer ?
#
loop_
_entity_poly.entity_id
_entity_poly.type
_entity_poly.pdbx_seq_one_letter_code
_entity_poly.pdbx_strand_id
1 'polypeptide(L)'
;VTQFVVPNNCFSLVFPAAGAFSIPHVTMATHFSKDQEERLREVKGDLFSCPPSEALAHCISEDCRMGAGIAVLFKKKFGGVQELLDQQKKTGEVAVLQRDERYIYYLV
;
A
#
# COMPACT_ATOMS: atom_id res chain seq x y z
N VAL A 1 7.85 -8.44 4.65
CA VAL A 1 6.92 -7.31 4.42
C VAL A 1 6.85 -7.10 2.92
N THR A 2 5.71 -7.41 2.30
CA THR A 2 5.54 -7.25 0.85
C THR A 2 5.37 -5.76 0.53
N GLN A 3 6.03 -5.29 -0.51
CA GLN A 3 6.02 -3.89 -0.95
C GLN A 3 5.31 -3.85 -2.29
N PHE A 4 4.49 -2.83 -2.52
CA PHE A 4 3.70 -2.73 -3.75
C PHE A 4 3.94 -1.39 -4.44
N VAL A 5 4.25 -1.47 -5.73
CA VAL A 5 4.01 -0.39 -6.68
C VAL A 5 2.54 -0.50 -7.08
N VAL A 6 1.81 0.61 -7.02
CA VAL A 6 0.39 0.68 -7.38
C VAL A 6 0.28 1.56 -8.62
N PRO A 7 0.06 0.98 -9.82
CA PRO A 7 -0.15 1.77 -11.03
C PRO A 7 -1.39 2.66 -10.86
N ASN A 8 -1.33 3.90 -11.34
CA ASN A 8 -2.48 4.82 -11.26
C ASN A 8 -3.75 4.29 -11.97
N ASN A 9 -3.61 3.30 -12.87
CA ASN A 9 -4.74 2.64 -13.56
C ASN A 9 -5.29 1.41 -12.82
N CYS A 10 -4.76 1.04 -11.65
CA CYS A 10 -5.22 -0.10 -10.84
C CYS A 10 -6.15 0.29 -9.69
N PHE A 11 -6.67 1.53 -9.65
CA PHE A 11 -7.61 2.00 -8.63
C PHE A 11 -9.04 1.48 -8.84
N SER A 12 -9.17 0.17 -9.05
CA SER A 12 -10.42 -0.57 -9.14
C SER A 12 -10.58 -1.46 -7.92
N LEU A 13 -10.86 -0.85 -6.78
CA LEU A 13 -11.49 -1.52 -5.64
C LEU A 13 -12.95 -1.83 -6.01
N VAL A 14 -13.14 -2.84 -6.85
CA VAL A 14 -14.47 -3.39 -7.14
C VAL A 14 -14.94 -4.12 -5.88
N PHE A 15 -15.84 -3.49 -5.14
CA PHE A 15 -16.68 -4.16 -4.16
C PHE A 15 -17.93 -4.72 -4.88
N PRO A 16 -18.02 -6.04 -5.14
CA PRO A 16 -19.30 -6.65 -5.46
C PRO A 16 -20.11 -6.75 -4.16
N ALA A 17 -21.16 -5.95 -4.04
CA ALA A 17 -22.11 -6.09 -2.95
C ALA A 17 -22.97 -7.37 -3.17
N ALA A 18 -22.76 -8.41 -2.36
CA ALA A 18 -23.80 -9.30 -1.79
C ALA A 18 -23.23 -10.59 -1.15
N GLY A 19 -23.34 -10.72 0.19
CA GLY A 19 -23.46 -11.99 0.94
C GLY A 19 -22.30 -13.02 0.90
N ALA A 20 -21.92 -13.69 2.00
CA ALA A 20 -22.30 -13.56 3.40
C ALA A 20 -21.17 -14.10 4.32
N PHE A 21 -21.29 -13.80 5.61
CA PHE A 21 -20.38 -14.15 6.73
C PHE A 21 -20.04 -15.67 6.78
N SER A 22 -18.83 -16.11 7.13
CA SER A 22 -18.22 -15.82 8.44
C SER A 22 -16.67 -15.85 8.46
N ILE A 23 -16.05 -16.76 9.23
CA ILE A 23 -14.95 -16.44 10.18
C ILE A 23 -13.99 -17.63 10.39
N PRO A 24 -12.69 -17.47 10.78
CA PRO A 24 -11.91 -16.23 10.88
C PRO A 24 -10.67 -16.11 9.96
N HIS A 25 -9.86 -17.16 9.83
CA HIS A 25 -8.43 -17.02 9.49
C HIS A 25 -8.16 -17.09 7.98
N VAL A 26 -8.18 -15.91 7.34
CA VAL A 26 -7.69 -15.65 5.97
C VAL A 26 -8.35 -16.50 4.87
N THR A 27 -9.53 -16.06 4.40
CA THR A 27 -10.07 -16.55 3.13
C THR A 27 -9.32 -15.91 1.96
N MET A 28 -8.29 -16.60 1.45
CA MET A 28 -7.69 -16.27 0.16
C MET A 28 -8.70 -16.51 -0.96
N ALA A 29 -8.80 -15.58 -1.92
CA ALA A 29 -9.63 -15.76 -3.10
C ALA A 29 -9.05 -16.88 -3.99
N THR A 30 -9.67 -18.08 -3.96
CA THR A 30 -9.23 -19.25 -4.72
C THR A 30 -9.71 -19.27 -6.18
N HIS A 31 -10.57 -18.33 -6.58
CA HIS A 31 -11.05 -18.17 -7.95
C HIS A 31 -10.35 -17.00 -8.65
N PHE A 32 -9.09 -17.22 -9.03
CA PHE A 32 -8.40 -16.40 -10.02
C PHE A 32 -8.87 -16.79 -11.43
N SER A 33 -9.65 -15.92 -12.07
CA SER A 33 -9.93 -15.99 -13.51
C SER A 33 -8.63 -15.79 -14.30
N LYS A 34 -8.52 -16.42 -15.50
CA LYS A 34 -7.33 -16.34 -16.36
C LYS A 34 -6.94 -14.92 -16.79
N ASP A 35 -7.83 -13.94 -16.64
CA ASP A 35 -7.58 -12.53 -16.98
C ASP A 35 -6.89 -11.74 -15.84
N GLN A 36 -6.63 -12.35 -14.67
CA GLN A 36 -6.03 -11.66 -13.52
C GLN A 36 -4.50 -11.74 -13.43
N GLU A 37 -3.84 -12.53 -14.29
CA GLU A 37 -2.39 -12.79 -14.21
C GLU A 37 -1.54 -11.53 -14.46
N GLU A 38 -2.09 -10.51 -15.12
CA GLU A 38 -1.41 -9.23 -15.39
C GLU A 38 -1.50 -8.22 -14.21
N ARG A 39 -2.25 -8.52 -13.14
CA ARG A 39 -2.48 -7.58 -12.02
C ARG A 39 -1.33 -7.45 -11.03
N LEU A 40 -0.39 -8.39 -11.01
CA LEU A 40 0.76 -8.39 -10.10
C LEU A 40 2.03 -8.75 -10.88
N ARG A 41 2.95 -7.79 -10.98
CA ARG A 41 4.24 -7.97 -11.64
C ARG A 41 5.38 -7.84 -10.64
N GLU A 42 6.13 -8.92 -10.44
CA GLU A 42 7.37 -8.87 -9.68
C GLU A 42 8.50 -8.27 -10.55
N VAL A 43 9.26 -7.33 -9.99
CA VAL A 43 10.38 -6.67 -10.65
C VAL A 43 11.56 -6.60 -9.67
N LYS A 44 12.73 -7.09 -10.08
CA LYS A 44 13.96 -6.98 -9.31
C LYS A 44 14.69 -5.67 -9.63
N GLY A 45 14.64 -4.71 -8.72
CA GLY A 45 15.28 -3.39 -8.87
C GLY A 45 15.21 -2.55 -7.59
N ASP A 46 15.47 -1.25 -7.70
CA ASP A 46 15.14 -0.29 -6.64
C ASP A 46 13.66 0.06 -6.70
N LEU A 47 12.94 -0.06 -5.59
CA LEU A 47 11.54 0.37 -5.50
C LEU A 47 11.39 1.87 -5.80
N PHE A 48 12.36 2.70 -5.40
CA PHE A 48 12.23 4.14 -5.51
C PHE A 48 12.70 4.73 -6.85
N SER A 49 13.03 3.89 -7.84
CA SER A 49 13.31 4.29 -9.22
C SER A 49 12.09 4.14 -10.16
N CYS A 50 10.93 3.73 -9.65
CA CYS A 50 9.69 3.70 -10.43
C CYS A 50 9.21 5.12 -10.84
N PRO A 51 8.49 5.27 -11.97
CA PRO A 51 7.97 6.56 -12.44
C PRO A 51 7.18 7.35 -11.38
N PRO A 52 7.19 8.70 -11.42
CA PRO A 52 6.39 9.54 -10.53
C PRO A 52 4.88 9.25 -10.59
N SER A 53 4.40 8.80 -11.76
CA SER A 53 3.03 8.41 -12.05
C SER A 53 2.58 7.06 -11.47
N GLU A 54 3.38 6.44 -10.60
CA GLU A 54 3.02 5.20 -9.90
C GLU A 54 3.00 5.45 -8.40
N ALA A 55 1.93 5.07 -7.72
CA ALA A 55 1.87 5.17 -6.28
C ALA A 55 2.71 4.08 -5.59
N LEU A 56 3.14 4.35 -4.36
CA LEU A 56 3.91 3.41 -3.55
C LEU A 56 3.10 3.00 -2.32
N ALA A 57 3.18 1.73 -1.91
CA ALA A 57 2.55 1.26 -0.69
C ALA A 57 3.49 0.41 0.18
N HIS A 58 3.48 0.68 1.50
CA HIS A 58 4.12 -0.19 2.49
C HIS A 58 3.39 -0.17 3.83
N CYS A 59 3.61 -1.22 4.64
CA CYS A 59 3.11 -1.29 6.01
C CYS A 59 4.01 -0.51 6.98
N ILE A 60 3.38 0.12 7.97
CA ILE A 60 4.00 0.74 9.14
C ILE A 60 3.33 0.25 10.42
N SER A 61 3.73 0.83 11.55
CA SER A 61 3.03 0.73 12.83
C SER A 61 2.33 2.07 13.10
N GLU A 62 1.25 2.05 13.87
CA GLU A 62 0.48 3.24 14.28
C GLU A 62 1.35 4.37 14.88
N ASP A 63 2.42 4.02 15.60
CA ASP A 63 3.35 5.00 16.17
C ASP A 63 4.30 5.67 15.16
N CYS A 64 4.20 5.34 13.87
CA CYS A 64 4.94 5.92 12.74
C CYS A 64 6.46 5.99 12.92
N ARG A 65 7.08 5.18 13.81
CA ARG A 65 8.52 5.26 14.10
C ARG A 65 9.38 5.06 12.85
N MET A 66 9.00 4.09 12.01
CA MET A 66 9.68 3.72 10.76
C MET A 66 11.20 3.50 10.96
N GLY A 67 11.56 2.80 12.04
CA GLY A 67 12.94 2.67 12.53
C GLY A 67 13.78 1.54 11.91
N ALA A 68 13.19 0.67 11.09
CA ALA A 68 13.87 -0.49 10.50
C ALA A 68 13.42 -0.79 9.06
N GLY A 69 14.24 -1.54 8.32
CA GLY A 69 13.94 -2.00 6.96
C GLY A 69 13.69 -0.86 5.97
N ILE A 70 12.84 -1.10 4.97
CA ILE A 70 12.51 -0.13 3.90
C ILE A 70 11.86 1.15 4.46
N ALA A 71 11.16 1.07 5.59
CA ALA A 71 10.47 2.21 6.18
C ALA A 71 11.42 3.36 6.55
N VAL A 72 12.69 3.05 6.89
CA VAL A 72 13.74 4.06 7.09
C VAL A 72 14.02 4.84 5.81
N LEU A 73 13.96 4.18 4.65
CA LEU A 73 14.17 4.83 3.34
C LEU A 73 12.95 5.66 2.94
N PHE A 74 11.72 5.19 3.18
CA PHE A 74 10.50 6.00 3.00
C PHE A 74 10.55 7.26 3.86
N LYS A 75 10.87 7.13 5.16
CA LYS A 75 11.02 8.27 6.08
C LYS A 75 12.11 9.25 5.65
N LYS A 76 13.24 8.77 5.10
CA LYS A 76 14.31 9.62 4.56
C LYS A 76 13.97 10.29 3.23
N LYS A 77 13.23 9.61 2.33
CA LYS A 77 12.94 10.10 0.96
C LYS A 77 11.70 10.99 0.89
N PHE A 78 10.68 10.73 1.72
CA PHE A 78 9.39 11.42 1.65
C PHE A 78 9.02 12.22 2.91
N GLY A 79 9.72 12.01 4.02
CA GLY A 79 9.50 12.75 5.28
C GLY A 79 8.10 12.51 5.84
N GLY A 80 7.39 13.60 6.16
CA GLY A 80 5.94 13.57 6.45
C GLY A 80 5.50 12.81 7.69
N VAL A 81 6.39 12.46 8.62
CA VAL A 81 6.03 11.69 9.83
C VAL A 81 4.96 12.43 10.67
N GLN A 82 5.05 13.76 10.76
CA GLN A 82 4.03 14.56 11.47
C GLN A 82 2.70 14.57 10.69
N GLU A 83 2.73 14.79 9.37
CA GLU A 83 1.53 14.70 8.51
C GLU A 83 0.82 13.34 8.59
N LEU A 84 1.56 12.24 8.82
CA LEU A 84 0.99 10.90 9.04
C LEU A 84 0.36 10.76 10.43
N LEU A 85 1.01 11.27 11.48
CA LEU A 85 0.49 11.27 12.84
C LEU A 85 -0.75 12.17 12.99
N ASP A 86 -0.77 13.30 12.30
CA ASP A 86 -1.87 14.27 12.30
C ASP A 86 -3.14 13.72 11.61
N GLN A 87 -3.02 12.70 10.75
CA GLN A 87 -4.16 11.95 10.19
C GLN A 87 -4.79 10.98 11.21
N GLN A 88 -4.14 10.75 12.36
CA GLN A 88 -4.61 9.94 13.50
C GLN A 88 -5.08 8.52 13.15
N LYS A 89 -4.52 7.94 12.09
CA LYS A 89 -4.90 6.61 11.59
C LYS A 89 -4.58 5.49 12.55
N LYS A 90 -5.47 4.50 12.58
CA LYS A 90 -5.41 3.31 13.44
C LYS A 90 -5.07 2.06 12.66
N THR A 91 -4.66 1.02 13.40
CA THR A 91 -4.39 -0.31 12.83
C THR A 91 -5.57 -0.79 11.98
N GLY A 92 -5.31 -1.13 10.72
CA GLY A 92 -6.33 -1.50 9.71
C GLY A 92 -6.80 -0.36 8.82
N GLU A 93 -6.37 0.89 9.06
CA GLU A 93 -6.60 2.03 8.17
C GLU A 93 -5.39 2.31 7.24
N VAL A 94 -5.56 3.28 6.35
CA VAL A 94 -4.50 3.78 5.46
C VAL A 94 -4.30 5.27 5.68
N ALA A 95 -3.06 5.66 5.95
CA ALA A 95 -2.61 7.05 5.90
C ALA A 95 -1.99 7.34 4.52
N VAL A 96 -2.10 8.58 4.05
CA VAL A 96 -1.65 8.97 2.71
C VAL A 96 -0.73 10.18 2.79
N LEU A 97 0.42 10.12 2.12
CA LEU A 97 1.19 11.31 1.78
C LEU A 97 1.13 11.53 0.27
N GLN A 98 0.84 12.77 -0.13
CA GLN A 98 1.07 13.22 -1.49
C GLN A 98 2.42 13.92 -1.57
N ARG A 99 3.22 13.58 -2.59
CA ARG A 99 4.48 14.22 -2.93
C ARG A 99 4.50 14.42 -4.44
N ASP A 100 4.45 15.67 -4.87
CA ASP A 100 4.24 16.06 -6.26
C ASP A 100 2.97 15.37 -6.82
N GLU A 101 3.09 14.67 -7.96
CA GLU A 101 2.01 13.90 -8.59
C GLU A 101 1.87 12.47 -8.04
N ARG A 102 2.66 12.09 -7.02
CA ARG A 102 2.69 10.73 -6.46
C ARG A 102 1.93 10.64 -5.13
N TYR A 103 1.09 9.62 -5.01
CA TYR A 103 0.54 9.17 -3.73
C TYR A 103 1.37 8.05 -3.11
N ILE A 104 1.52 8.11 -1.79
CA ILE A 104 2.25 7.13 -0.98
C ILE A 104 1.32 6.65 0.12
N TYR A 105 0.98 5.37 0.08
CA TYR A 105 0.05 4.72 0.98
C TYR A 105 0.79 4.00 2.11
N TYR A 106 0.46 4.41 3.34
CA TYR A 106 0.99 3.85 4.57
C TYR A 106 -0.12 3.00 5.19
N LEU A 107 -0.01 1.67 5.05
CA LEU A 107 -0.92 0.70 5.66
C LEU A 107 -0.55 0.60 7.16
N VAL A 108 -1.48 0.97 8.04
CA VAL A 108 -1.26 1.09 9.50
C VAL A 108 -1.67 -0.18 10.24
#